data_AF-A0A4U9RDS0-F1
#
_entry.id   AF-A0A4U9RDS0-F1
#
_cell.length_a   1.000
_cell.length_b   1.000
_cell.length_c   1.000
_cell.angle_alpha   90.00
_cell.angle_beta   90.00
_cell.angle_gamma   90.00
#
_symmetry.space_group_name_H-M   'P 1'
#
loop_
_entity.id
_entity.type
_entity.pdbx_description
1 polymer ?
#
loop_
_entity_poly.entity_id
_entity_poly.type
_entity_poly.pdbx_seq_one_letter_code
_entity_poly.pdbx_strand_id
1 'polypeptide(L)'
;MDNALLQEELREEIKEGFKVNDLDSANWCFRKMNAIKGKIDENNRLADEEVLRIETWRKKENEDLKNSMEFFESLLTEYYMKQREVDKKFKLSTPYGKVTSRKSKKWNYVNEEELINYLKENDMDLIKIKEDINKTELKKVFKDGVNQTTGEVLPGVEIEQIESITVKVE
;
A
#
# COMPACT_ATOMS: atom_id res chain seq x y z
N MET A 1 8.73 -28.04 -19.50
CA MET A 1 9.14 -29.39 -19.05
C MET A 1 9.93 -29.30 -17.74
N ASP A 2 10.62 -28.18 -17.48
CA ASP A 2 11.53 -27.98 -16.33
C ASP A 2 10.85 -27.87 -14.96
N ASN A 3 9.62 -27.36 -14.88
CA ASN A 3 8.93 -27.20 -13.59
C ASN A 3 8.55 -28.56 -12.97
N ALA A 4 8.19 -29.54 -13.81
CA ALA A 4 7.86 -30.89 -13.35
C ALA A 4 9.11 -31.61 -12.81
N LEU A 5 10.26 -31.48 -13.50
CA LEU A 5 11.54 -32.04 -13.01
C LEU A 5 11.99 -31.40 -11.70
N LEU A 6 11.92 -30.07 -11.60
CA LEU A 6 12.30 -29.36 -10.37
C LEU A 6 11.40 -29.77 -9.19
N GLN A 7 10.10 -29.97 -9.44
CA GLN A 7 9.18 -30.43 -8.40
C GLN A 7 9.36 -31.91 -8.03
N GLU A 8 9.72 -32.77 -8.98
CA GLU A 8 10.03 -34.19 -8.72
C GLU A 8 11.30 -34.30 -7.86
N GLU A 9 12.39 -33.61 -8.24
CA GLU A 9 13.64 -33.57 -7.46
C GLU A 9 13.41 -33.05 -6.04
N LEU A 10 12.68 -31.94 -5.89
CA LEU A 10 12.34 -31.39 -4.58
C LEU A 10 11.49 -32.37 -3.76
N ARG A 11 10.58 -33.13 -4.39
CA ARG A 11 9.70 -34.08 -3.69
C ARG A 11 10.41 -35.36 -3.27
N GLU A 12 11.29 -35.91 -4.10
CA GLU A 12 12.03 -37.12 -3.80
C GLU A 12 12.97 -36.89 -2.61
N GLU A 13 13.68 -35.77 -2.57
CA GLU A 13 14.67 -35.47 -1.53
C GLU A 13 14.04 -35.05 -0.18
N ILE A 14 12.84 -34.44 -0.19
CA ILE A 14 12.08 -34.12 1.03
C ILE A 14 11.47 -35.38 1.68
N LYS A 15 11.11 -36.40 0.88
CA LYS A 15 10.56 -37.66 1.40
C LYS A 15 11.59 -38.50 2.18
N GLU A 16 12.88 -38.36 1.89
CA GLU A 16 13.94 -39.12 2.57
C GLU A 16 14.40 -38.53 3.91
N GLY A 17 13.76 -37.46 4.41
CA GLY A 17 14.07 -36.92 5.74
C GLY A 17 15.43 -36.21 5.80
N PHE A 18 15.82 -35.54 4.71
CA PHE A 18 17.04 -34.76 4.60
C PHE A 18 17.21 -33.79 5.79
N LYS A 19 18.42 -33.75 6.36
CA LYS A 19 18.82 -32.84 7.44
C LYS A 19 20.12 -32.16 7.09
N VAL A 20 20.21 -30.87 7.40
CA VAL A 20 21.44 -30.09 7.29
C VAL A 20 22.32 -30.39 8.49
N ASN A 21 23.45 -31.06 8.26
CA ASN A 21 24.39 -31.46 9.33
C ASN A 21 25.79 -30.86 9.14
N ASP A 22 26.06 -30.26 7.98
CA ASP A 22 27.37 -29.69 7.62
C ASP A 22 27.21 -28.50 6.64
N LEU A 23 28.33 -27.86 6.30
CA LEU A 23 28.34 -26.73 5.38
C LEU A 23 27.94 -27.11 3.95
N ASP A 24 28.24 -28.33 3.50
CA ASP A 24 27.93 -28.78 2.14
C ASP A 24 26.43 -29.00 1.96
N SER A 25 25.76 -29.62 2.94
CA SER A 25 24.30 -29.77 2.99
C SER A 25 23.57 -28.42 3.14
N ALA A 26 24.18 -27.45 3.84
CA ALA A 26 23.67 -26.08 3.89
C ALA A 26 23.79 -25.36 2.54
N ASN A 27 24.96 -25.44 1.88
CA ASN A 27 25.18 -24.89 0.54
C ASN A 27 24.20 -25.46 -0.48
N TRP A 28 23.93 -26.76 -0.39
CA TRP A 28 22.93 -27.42 -1.22
C TRP A 28 21.52 -26.85 -0.98
N CYS A 29 21.12 -26.62 0.28
CA CYS A 29 19.84 -25.97 0.59
C CYS A 29 19.74 -24.57 -0.03
N PHE A 30 20.80 -23.77 0.09
CA PHE A 30 20.84 -22.43 -0.51
C PHE A 30 20.72 -22.47 -2.04
N ARG A 31 21.37 -23.43 -2.70
CA ARG A 31 21.22 -23.63 -4.16
C ARG A 31 19.79 -23.97 -4.55
N LYS A 32 19.13 -24.88 -3.82
CA LYS A 32 17.73 -25.25 -4.07
C LYS A 32 16.79 -24.07 -3.81
N MET A 33 17.00 -23.31 -2.72
CA MET A 33 16.25 -22.09 -2.43
C MET A 33 16.40 -21.04 -3.55
N ASN A 34 17.59 -20.86 -4.11
CA ASN A 34 17.79 -19.93 -5.23
C ASN A 34 17.09 -20.40 -6.51
N ALA A 35 17.12 -21.70 -6.82
CA ALA A 35 16.36 -22.24 -7.94
C ALA A 35 14.84 -22.05 -7.76
N ILE A 36 14.33 -22.27 -6.54
CA ILE A 36 12.91 -22.03 -6.20
C ILE A 36 12.56 -20.55 -6.35
N LYS A 37 13.37 -19.64 -5.81
CA LYS A 37 13.17 -18.19 -5.92
C LYS A 37 13.13 -17.75 -7.39
N GLY A 38 14.08 -18.20 -8.20
CA GLY A 38 14.09 -17.93 -9.64
C GLY A 38 12.82 -18.42 -10.34
N LYS A 39 12.28 -19.59 -9.95
CA LYS A 39 11.02 -20.11 -10.50
C LYS A 39 9.80 -19.30 -10.05
N ILE A 40 9.78 -18.85 -8.79
CA ILE A 40 8.74 -17.95 -8.28
C ILE A 40 8.74 -16.65 -9.09
N ASP A 41 9.92 -16.05 -9.30
CA ASP A 41 10.06 -14.81 -10.05
C ASP A 41 9.62 -14.98 -11.52
N GLU A 42 9.97 -16.10 -12.16
CA GLU A 42 9.51 -16.41 -13.51
C GLU A 42 7.98 -16.56 -13.59
N ASN A 43 7.37 -17.28 -12.64
CA ASN A 43 5.92 -17.44 -12.57
C ASN A 43 5.21 -16.10 -12.36
N ASN A 44 5.74 -15.26 -11.46
CA ASN A 44 5.19 -13.93 -11.20
C ASN A 44 5.30 -13.04 -12.44
N ARG A 45 6.45 -13.03 -13.13
CA ARG A 45 6.63 -12.27 -14.36
C ARG A 45 5.61 -12.67 -15.44
N LEU A 46 5.42 -13.97 -15.66
CA LEU A 46 4.42 -14.47 -16.61
C LEU A 46 3.01 -14.04 -16.22
N ALA A 47 2.66 -14.17 -14.93
CA ALA A 47 1.34 -13.76 -14.43
C ALA A 47 1.12 -12.26 -14.61
N ASP A 48 2.11 -11.43 -14.30
CA ASP A 48 2.05 -9.97 -14.45
C ASP A 48 1.89 -9.57 -15.93
N GLU A 49 2.57 -10.24 -16.85
CA GLU A 49 2.43 -10.03 -18.29
C GLU A 49 1.00 -10.34 -18.78
N GLU A 50 0.41 -11.45 -18.32
CA GLU A 50 -0.97 -11.82 -18.68
C GLU A 50 -2.01 -10.91 -18.02
N VAL A 51 -1.80 -10.49 -16.77
CA VAL A 51 -2.65 -9.48 -16.11
C VAL A 51 -2.64 -8.19 -16.93
N LEU A 52 -1.46 -7.69 -17.29
CA LEU A 52 -1.32 -6.47 -18.10
C LEU A 52 -2.05 -6.61 -19.44
N ARG A 53 -1.96 -7.78 -20.09
CA ARG A 53 -2.64 -8.06 -21.35
C ARG A 53 -4.17 -8.03 -21.19
N ILE A 54 -4.70 -8.67 -20.16
CA ILE A 54 -6.14 -8.69 -19.86
C ILE A 54 -6.63 -7.28 -19.52
N GLU A 55 -5.87 -6.52 -18.73
CA GLU A 55 -6.23 -5.15 -18.38
C GLU A 55 -6.23 -4.23 -19.60
N THR A 56 -5.26 -4.39 -20.49
CA THR A 56 -5.17 -3.64 -21.75
C THR A 56 -6.36 -3.97 -22.66
N TRP A 57 -6.68 -5.26 -22.83
CA TRP A 57 -7.86 -5.68 -23.59
C TRP A 57 -9.15 -5.12 -22.96
N ARG A 58 -9.35 -5.26 -21.65
CA ARG A 58 -10.49 -4.71 -20.93
C ARG A 58 -10.61 -3.20 -21.13
N LYS A 59 -9.49 -2.48 -21.09
CA LYS A 59 -9.49 -1.02 -21.30
C LYS A 59 -9.97 -0.70 -22.72
N LYS A 60 -9.45 -1.40 -23.73
CA LYS A 60 -9.82 -1.20 -25.14
C LYS A 60 -11.30 -1.47 -25.39
N GLU A 61 -11.83 -2.60 -24.93
CA GLU A 61 -13.25 -2.95 -25.13
C GLU A 61 -14.20 -1.93 -24.49
N ASN A 62 -13.78 -1.30 -23.38
CA ASN A 62 -14.58 -0.30 -22.69
C ASN A 62 -14.30 1.14 -23.13
N GLU A 63 -13.33 1.38 -24.01
CA GLU A 63 -12.90 2.74 -24.38
C GLU A 63 -14.01 3.48 -25.14
N ASP A 64 -14.56 2.87 -26.20
CA ASP A 64 -15.64 3.48 -26.99
C ASP A 64 -16.93 3.67 -26.18
N LEU A 65 -17.22 2.74 -25.26
CA LEU A 65 -18.36 2.84 -24.36
C LEU A 65 -18.20 4.00 -23.36
N LYS A 66 -17.00 4.19 -22.81
CA LYS A 66 -16.69 5.33 -21.94
C LYS A 66 -16.76 6.65 -22.70
N ASN A 67 -16.18 6.71 -23.90
CA ASN A 67 -16.25 7.88 -24.77
C ASN A 67 -17.71 8.26 -25.08
N SER A 68 -18.54 7.26 -25.36
CA SER A 68 -19.98 7.46 -25.59
C SER A 68 -20.69 7.98 -24.33
N MET A 69 -20.35 7.45 -23.16
CA MET A 69 -20.90 7.89 -21.88
C MET A 69 -20.52 9.35 -21.59
N GLU A 70 -19.23 9.70 -21.73
CA GLU A 70 -18.73 11.07 -21.55
C GLU A 70 -19.39 12.05 -22.53
N PHE A 71 -19.62 11.64 -23.78
CA PHE A 71 -20.34 12.45 -24.77
C PHE A 71 -21.76 12.79 -24.29
N PHE A 72 -22.54 11.79 -23.85
CA PHE A 72 -23.90 12.03 -23.35
C PHE A 72 -23.92 12.83 -22.04
N GLU A 73 -22.98 12.59 -21.13
CA GLU A 73 -22.82 13.39 -19.92
C GLU A 73 -22.54 14.86 -20.23
N SER A 74 -21.72 15.13 -21.27
CA SER A 74 -21.43 16.48 -21.75
C SER A 74 -22.70 17.19 -22.25
N LEU A 75 -23.50 16.51 -23.08
CA LEU A 75 -24.78 17.05 -23.57
C LEU A 75 -25.75 17.39 -22.43
N LEU A 76 -25.89 16.47 -21.46
CA LEU A 76 -26.75 16.69 -20.30
C LEU A 76 -26.25 17.85 -19.43
N THR A 77 -24.93 17.98 -19.28
CA THR A 77 -24.29 19.06 -18.54
C THR A 77 -24.53 20.40 -19.22
N GLU A 78 -24.30 20.49 -20.54
CA GLU A 78 -24.52 21.71 -21.31
C GLU A 78 -25.98 22.15 -21.23
N TYR A 79 -26.93 21.22 -21.42
CA TYR A 79 -28.35 21.51 -21.29
C TYR A 79 -28.71 21.99 -19.88
N TYR A 80 -28.24 21.29 -18.84
CA TYR A 80 -28.48 21.69 -17.45
C TYR A 80 -27.92 23.10 -17.16
N MET A 81 -26.73 23.43 -17.66
CA MET A 81 -26.12 24.76 -17.47
C MET A 81 -26.94 25.86 -18.16
N LYS A 82 -27.34 25.67 -19.42
CA LYS A 82 -28.20 26.62 -20.15
C LYS A 82 -29.53 26.87 -19.41
N GLN A 83 -30.17 25.83 -18.90
CA GLN A 83 -31.41 25.99 -18.13
C GLN A 83 -31.19 26.72 -16.80
N ARG A 84 -30.02 26.52 -16.17
CA ARG A 84 -29.63 27.19 -14.92
C ARG A 84 -29.31 28.67 -15.08
N GLU A 85 -28.94 29.11 -16.29
CA GLU A 85 -28.79 30.53 -16.62
C GLU A 85 -30.14 31.24 -16.66
N VAL A 86 -31.17 30.56 -17.17
CA VAL A 86 -32.55 31.07 -17.22
C VAL A 86 -33.23 30.98 -15.85
N ASP A 87 -33.17 29.81 -15.19
CA ASP A 87 -33.69 29.58 -13.84
C ASP A 87 -32.63 28.99 -12.90
N LYS A 88 -32.18 29.82 -11.95
CA LYS A 88 -31.18 29.42 -10.93
C LYS A 88 -31.64 28.28 -10.02
N LYS A 89 -32.94 27.98 -9.96
CA LYS A 89 -33.51 26.87 -9.18
C LYS A 89 -33.86 25.65 -10.02
N PHE A 90 -33.58 25.67 -11.32
CA PHE A 90 -33.84 24.56 -12.23
C PHE A 90 -33.23 23.24 -11.72
N LYS A 91 -33.99 22.16 -11.90
CA LYS A 91 -33.62 20.79 -11.55
C LYS A 91 -33.89 19.89 -12.75
N LEU A 92 -32.89 19.11 -13.16
CA LEU A 92 -33.06 18.08 -14.18
C LEU A 92 -33.21 16.73 -13.48
N SER A 93 -34.43 16.21 -13.46
CA SER A 93 -34.77 14.92 -12.85
C SER A 93 -35.81 14.21 -13.69
N THR A 94 -35.50 12.97 -14.08
CA THR A 94 -36.36 12.08 -14.87
C THR A 94 -36.41 10.71 -14.17
N PRO A 95 -37.35 9.82 -14.54
CA PRO A 95 -37.37 8.45 -14.02
C PRO A 95 -36.08 7.66 -14.28
N TYR A 96 -35.31 8.04 -15.30
CA TYR A 96 -34.10 7.33 -15.74
C TYR A 96 -32.80 7.98 -15.28
N GLY A 97 -32.85 9.14 -14.61
CA GLY A 97 -31.65 9.83 -14.18
C GLY A 97 -31.87 11.28 -13.79
N LYS A 98 -30.85 11.88 -13.19
CA LYS A 98 -30.87 13.28 -12.73
C LYS A 98 -29.49 13.91 -12.86
N VAL A 99 -29.45 15.23 -13.07
CA VAL A 99 -28.22 16.01 -12.98
C VAL A 99 -28.28 16.86 -11.72
N THR A 100 -27.26 16.75 -10.89
CA THR A 100 -27.13 17.52 -9.65
C THR A 100 -25.83 18.30 -9.65
N SER A 101 -25.91 19.58 -9.28
CA SER A 101 -24.74 20.42 -9.09
C SER A 101 -24.55 20.72 -7.61
N ARG A 102 -23.32 20.59 -7.11
CA ARG A 102 -22.92 21.00 -5.75
C ARG A 102 -21.75 21.96 -5.84
N LYS A 103 -21.83 23.10 -5.15
CA LYS A 103 -20.67 23.98 -4.95
C LYS A 103 -19.93 23.52 -3.69
N SER A 104 -18.69 23.10 -3.84
CA SER A 104 -17.78 22.81 -2.73
C SER A 104 -16.58 23.75 -2.79
N LYS A 105 -16.12 24.20 -1.63
CA LYS A 105 -14.87 24.97 -1.52
C LYS A 105 -13.71 23.98 -1.38
N LYS A 106 -12.78 23.99 -2.33
CA LYS A 106 -11.50 23.31 -2.19
C LYS A 106 -10.55 24.25 -1.45
N TRP A 107 -10.08 23.83 -0.29
CA TRP A 107 -9.04 24.54 0.46
C TRP A 107 -7.70 24.08 -0.11
N ASN A 108 -6.97 24.99 -0.75
CA ASN A 108 -5.61 24.73 -1.21
C ASN A 108 -4.67 25.40 -0.22
N TYR A 109 -3.91 24.60 0.51
CA TYR A 109 -2.90 25.08 1.44
C TYR A 109 -1.60 25.27 0.66
N VAL A 110 -1.31 26.52 0.30
CA VAL A 110 -0.16 26.86 -0.55
C VAL A 110 1.14 26.84 0.26
N ASN A 111 1.09 27.29 1.52
CA ASN A 111 2.21 27.30 2.45
C ASN A 111 1.73 26.87 3.83
N GLU A 112 1.80 25.56 4.09
CA GLU A 112 1.38 24.99 5.38
C GLU A 112 2.28 25.44 6.53
N GLU A 113 3.58 25.70 6.29
CA GLU A 113 4.52 26.11 7.34
C GLU A 113 4.24 27.52 7.87
N GLU A 114 4.01 28.48 6.97
CA GLU A 114 3.62 29.85 7.33
C GLU A 114 2.27 29.86 8.06
N LEU A 115 1.31 29.04 7.61
CA LEU A 115 0.02 28.89 8.28
C LEU A 115 0.20 28.30 9.69
N ILE A 116 1.03 27.27 9.86
CA ILE A 116 1.31 26.67 11.17
C ILE A 116 1.98 27.70 12.09
N ASN A 117 2.93 28.50 11.60
CA ASN A 117 3.58 29.54 12.41
C ASN A 117 2.59 30.61 12.85
N TYR A 118 1.74 31.11 11.94
CA TYR A 118 0.66 32.03 12.28
C TYR A 118 -0.29 31.43 13.33
N LEU A 119 -0.68 30.16 13.19
CA LEU A 119 -1.53 29.47 14.15
C LEU A 119 -0.88 29.36 15.54
N LYS A 120 0.44 29.12 15.60
CA LYS A 120 1.22 29.09 16.86
C LYS A 120 1.35 30.47 17.50
N GLU A 121 1.69 31.49 16.72
CA GLU A 121 1.87 32.87 17.22
C GLU A 121 0.59 33.48 17.78
N ASN A 122 -0.56 32.99 17.32
CA ASN A 122 -1.88 33.45 17.77
C ASN A 122 -2.54 32.49 18.79
N ASP A 123 -1.79 31.52 19.34
CA ASP A 123 -2.28 30.54 20.33
C ASP A 123 -3.59 29.86 19.92
N MET A 124 -3.74 29.53 18.63
CA MET A 124 -4.93 28.88 18.11
C MET A 124 -4.82 27.35 18.21
N ASP A 125 -5.79 26.71 18.88
CA ASP A 125 -5.91 25.25 19.01
C ASP A 125 -6.45 24.59 17.72
N LEU A 126 -5.74 24.82 16.62
CA LEU A 126 -6.06 24.30 15.28
C LEU A 126 -4.92 23.44 14.70
N ILE A 127 -3.89 23.18 15.50
CA ILE A 127 -2.73 22.38 15.14
C ILE A 127 -2.89 21.00 15.78
N LYS A 128 -2.93 19.96 14.95
CA LYS A 128 -2.98 18.60 15.45
C LYS A 128 -1.62 18.19 16.02
N ILE A 129 -1.54 18.01 17.33
CA ILE A 129 -0.38 17.45 18.01
C ILE A 129 -0.51 15.92 17.97
N LYS A 130 0.48 15.25 17.38
CA LYS A 130 0.59 13.78 17.42
C LYS A 130 1.65 13.42 18.44
N GLU A 131 1.24 13.00 19.62
CA GLU A 131 2.13 12.41 20.61
C GLU A 131 2.43 10.97 20.21
N ASP A 132 3.71 10.68 19.94
CA ASP A 132 4.20 9.36 19.63
C ASP A 132 5.44 9.09 20.48
N ILE A 133 5.59 7.87 20.97
CA ILE A 133 6.71 7.51 21.82
C ILE A 133 7.95 7.39 20.93
N ASN A 134 8.98 8.18 21.22
CA ASN A 134 10.27 8.01 20.57
C ASN A 134 10.95 6.72 21.09
N LYS A 135 10.59 5.58 20.51
CA LYS A 135 11.06 4.24 20.89
C LYS A 135 12.58 4.11 20.80
N THR A 136 13.23 4.87 19.92
CA THR A 136 14.69 4.84 19.75
C THR A 136 15.41 5.49 20.92
N GLU A 137 15.02 6.71 21.30
CA GLU A 137 15.60 7.38 22.47
C GLU A 137 15.20 6.70 23.78
N LEU A 138 13.96 6.20 23.86
CA LEU A 138 13.48 5.43 25.02
C LEU A 138 14.38 4.21 25.30
N LYS A 139 14.73 3.43 24.26
CA LYS A 139 15.63 2.27 24.38
C LYS A 139 17.07 2.64 24.75
N LYS A 140 17.51 3.88 24.50
CA LYS A 140 18.84 4.37 24.90
C LYS A 140 18.88 4.74 26.39
N VAL A 141 17.82 5.40 26.88
CA VAL A 141 17.70 5.84 28.28
C VAL A 141 17.38 4.65 29.20
N PHE A 142 16.45 3.79 28.76
CA PHE A 142 16.01 2.61 29.49
C PHE A 142 16.56 1.36 28.83
N LYS A 143 17.79 0.97 29.20
CA LYS A 143 18.36 -0.31 28.77
C LYS A 143 17.66 -1.43 29.53
N ASP A 144 17.12 -2.40 28.80
CA ASP A 144 16.37 -3.53 29.36
C ASP A 144 15.26 -3.09 30.32
N GLY A 145 14.65 -1.94 30.04
CA GLY A 145 13.54 -1.40 30.81
C GLY A 145 13.97 -0.68 32.09
N VAL A 146 15.26 -0.44 32.31
CA VAL A 146 15.78 0.26 33.49
C VAL A 146 16.51 1.54 33.10
N ASN A 147 16.14 2.65 33.72
CA ASN A 147 16.83 3.92 33.55
C ASN A 147 18.25 3.83 34.13
N GLN A 148 19.26 4.04 33.29
CA GLN A 148 20.68 3.91 33.68
C GLN A 148 21.14 4.98 34.69
N THR A 149 20.39 6.08 34.83
CA THR A 149 20.74 7.21 35.72
C THR A 149 19.91 7.21 37.00
N THR A 150 18.62 6.87 36.94
CA THR A 150 17.73 6.90 38.11
C THR A 150 17.46 5.53 38.72
N GLY A 151 17.76 4.44 38.00
CA GLY A 151 17.44 3.07 38.42
C GLY A 151 15.95 2.71 38.34
N GLU A 152 15.11 3.60 37.79
CA GLU A 152 13.67 3.38 37.68
C GLU A 152 13.34 2.39 36.56
N VAL A 153 12.39 1.49 36.85
CA VAL A 153 11.85 0.52 35.88
C VAL A 153 10.77 1.17 35.04
N LEU A 154 10.83 0.97 33.73
CA LEU A 154 9.93 1.53 32.74
C LEU A 154 8.52 0.89 32.87
N PRO A 155 7.48 1.66 33.23
CA PRO A 155 6.13 1.13 33.36
C PRO A 155 5.52 0.79 31.98
N GLY A 156 4.77 -0.31 31.92
CA GLY A 156 3.98 -0.68 30.74
C GLY A 156 4.75 -1.30 29.57
N VAL A 157 5.98 -1.76 29.79
CA VAL A 157 6.80 -2.44 28.77
C VAL A 157 7.22 -3.83 29.28
N GLU A 158 6.89 -4.87 28.52
CA GLU A 158 7.41 -6.22 28.70
C GLU A 158 8.55 -6.43 27.70
N ILE A 159 9.72 -6.86 28.19
CA ILE A 159 10.93 -7.03 27.37
C ILE A 159 11.24 -8.53 27.32
N GLU A 160 10.99 -9.12 26.17
CA GLU A 160 11.40 -10.48 25.86
C GLU A 160 12.61 -10.46 24.93
N GLN A 161 13.65 -11.20 25.30
CA GLN A 161 14.79 -11.43 24.43
C GLN A 161 14.43 -12.55 23.46
N ILE A 162 14.07 -12.17 22.23
CA ILE A 162 13.84 -13.11 21.13
C ILE A 162 15.05 -13.13 20.20
N GLU A 163 15.56 -14.32 19.90
CA GLU A 163 16.56 -14.50 18.85
C GLU A 163 15.85 -14.64 17.50
N SER A 164 16.09 -13.68 16.59
CA SER A 164 15.57 -13.75 15.23
C SER A 164 16.63 -14.33 14.29
N ILE A 165 16.37 -15.52 13.75
CA ILE A 165 17.21 -16.14 12.72
C ILE A 165 16.63 -15.77 11.36
N THR A 166 17.43 -15.14 10.51
CA THR A 166 17.02 -14.74 9.16
C THR A 166 17.79 -15.53 8.12
N VAL A 167 17.09 -16.27 7.26
CA VAL A 167 17.69 -16.98 6.12
C VAL A 167 17.43 -16.17 4.85
N LYS A 168 18.49 -15.75 4.17
CA LYS A 168 18.42 -14.98 2.92
C LYS A 168 19.18 -15.72 1.82
N VAL A 169 18.64 -15.63 0.62
CA VAL A 169 19.31 -16.07 -0.60
C VAL A 169 19.43 -14.88 -1.53
N GLU A 170 20.65 -14.68 -2.05
CA GLU A 170 20.97 -13.62 -3.02
C GLU A 170 20.31 -13.93 -4.36
#